data_AF-A0A0B6RVM5-F1
#
_entry.id   AF-A0A0B6RVM5-F1
#
_cell.length_a   1.000
_cell.length_b   1.000
_cell.length_c   1.000
_cell.angle_alpha   90.00
_cell.angle_beta   90.00
_cell.angle_gamma   90.00
#
_symmetry.space_group_name_H-M   'P 1'
#
loop_
_entity.id
_entity.type
_entity.pdbx_description
1 polymer ?
#
loop_
_entity_poly.entity_id
_entity_poly.type
_entity_poly.pdbx_seq_one_letter_code
_entity_poly.pdbx_strand_id
1 'polypeptide(L)' 'MNLRDELGIAPANELRHVGSRTKGTLGQTEIYEYEEVTPDGKVIAKYTVTEHTNLRGLDTTRTVQKQVVA' A
#
# COMPACT_ATOMS: atom_id res chain seq x y z
N MET A 1 0.89 13.62 -6.03
CA MET A 1 1.93 13.04 -5.16
C MET A 1 2.09 11.57 -5.53
N ASN A 2 3.32 11.07 -5.67
CA ASN A 2 3.55 9.66 -5.99
C ASN A 2 3.52 8.83 -4.70
N LEU A 3 2.96 7.62 -4.74
CA LEU A 3 2.85 6.74 -3.57
C LEU A 3 4.20 6.56 -2.84
N ARG A 4 5.30 6.48 -3.59
CA ARG A 4 6.65 6.34 -3.04
C ARG A 4 7.07 7.51 -2.14
N ASP A 5 6.68 8.72 -2.50
CA ASP A 5 6.96 9.96 -1.75
C ASP A 5 6.12 10.01 -0.47
N GLU A 6 4.84 9.62 -0.57
CA GLU A 6 3.92 9.52 0.56
C GLU A 6 4.38 8.47 1.61
N LEU A 7 4.93 7.35 1.15
CA LEU A 7 5.43 6.29 2.01
C LEU A 7 6.83 6.57 2.59
N GLY A 8 7.50 7.65 2.16
CA GLY A 8 8.84 8.02 2.60
C GLY A 8 9.90 6.97 2.27
N ILE A 9 9.75 6.27 1.14
CA ILE A 9 10.68 5.23 0.71
C ILE A 9 12.02 5.86 0.36
N ALA A 10 13.11 5.29 0.85
CA ALA A 10 14.44 5.80 0.51
C ALA A 10 14.65 5.75 -1.03
N PRO A 11 15.35 6.75 -1.61
CA PRO A 11 15.58 6.79 -3.06
C PRO A 11 16.39 5.58 -3.57
N ALA A 12 17.19 4.97 -2.69
CA ALA A 12 17.95 3.75 -2.99
C ALA A 12 17.09 2.48 -2.99
N ASN A 13 15.94 2.47 -2.31
CA ASN A 13 15.11 1.28 -2.14
C ASN A 13 14.02 1.20 -3.21
N GLU A 14 13.75 0.00 -3.70
CA GLU A 14 12.70 -0.25 -4.67
C GLU A 14 11.37 -0.52 -3.97
N LEU A 15 10.30 0.15 -4.41
CA LEU A 15 8.94 -0.17 -3.98
C LEU A 15 8.34 -1.17 -4.96
N ARG A 16 8.29 -2.45 -4.56
CA ARG A 16 7.71 -3.53 -5.34
C ARG A 16 6.24 -3.71 -5.00
N HIS A 17 5.37 -3.67 -6.00
CA HIS A 17 3.97 -4.08 -5.83
C HIS A 17 3.89 -5.61 -5.77
N VAL A 18 3.34 -6.16 -4.69
CA VAL A 18 3.21 -7.60 -4.47
C VAL A 18 1.88 -8.11 -4.98
N GLY A 19 0.82 -7.35 -4.73
CA GLY A 19 -0.52 -7.77 -5.07
C GLY A 19 -1.55 -6.72 -4.73
N SER A 20 -2.70 -6.88 -5.35
CA SER A 20 -3.89 -6.11 -5.02
C SER A 20 -5.07 -7.05 -4.90
N ARG A 21 -6.00 -6.71 -4.01
CA ARG A 21 -7.25 -7.42 -3.86
C ARG A 21 -8.37 -6.43 -3.58
N THR A 22 -9.55 -6.75 -4.07
CA THR A 22 -10.75 -5.97 -3.81
C THR A 22 -11.74 -6.80 -3.00
N LYS A 23 -12.50 -6.13 -2.13
CA LYS A 23 -13.47 -6.76 -1.24
C LYS A 23 -14.74 -5.92 -1.16
N GLY A 24 -15.84 -6.61 -0.85
CA GLY A 24 -17.16 -6.03 -0.64
C GLY A 24 -17.93 -5.73 -1.93
N THR A 25 -19.10 -5.12 -1.78
CA THR A 25 -20.05 -4.91 -2.88
C THR A 25 -19.47 -3.93 -3.89
N LEU A 26 -19.44 -4.31 -5.18
CA LEU A 26 -18.87 -3.51 -6.27
C LEU A 26 -17.42 -3.03 -6.05
N GLY A 27 -16.64 -3.72 -5.23
CA GLY A 27 -15.25 -3.34 -4.98
C GLY A 27 -15.09 -2.15 -4.02
N GLN A 28 -16.03 -1.96 -3.10
CA GLN A 28 -15.99 -0.88 -2.09
C GLN A 28 -14.68 -0.81 -1.28
N THR A 29 -13.91 -1.89 -1.20
CA THR A 29 -12.62 -1.90 -0.52
C THR A 29 -11.55 -2.40 -1.46
N GLU A 30 -10.53 -1.59 -1.69
CA GLU A 30 -9.33 -1.94 -2.44
C GLU A 30 -8.16 -2.04 -1.47
N ILE A 31 -7.36 -3.09 -1.60
CA ILE A 31 -6.22 -3.35 -0.73
C ILE A 31 -5.03 -3.59 -1.66
N TYR A 32 -4.01 -2.78 -1.50
CA TYR A 32 -2.77 -2.84 -2.24
C TYR A 32 -1.62 -3.18 -1.30
N GLU A 33 -0.82 -4.16 -1.69
CA GLU A 33 0.30 -4.68 -0.93
C GLU A 33 1.60 -4.34 -1.67
N TYR A 34 2.51 -3.69 -0.97
CA TYR A 34 3.83 -3.32 -1.47
C TYR A 34 4.92 -3.80 -0.52
N GLU A 35 6.11 -4.01 -1.08
CA GLU A 35 7.32 -4.37 -0.37
C GLU A 35 8.41 -3.37 -0.73
N GLU A 36 9.13 -2.88 0.28
CA GLU A 36 10.33 -2.10 0.09
C GLU A 36 11.52 -3.04 0.10
N VAL A 37 12.18 -3.11 -1.05
CA VAL A 37 13.31 -3.99 -1.33
C VAL A 37 14.57 -3.13 -1.41
N THR A 38 15.59 -3.50 -0.64
CA THR A 38 16.91 -2.88 -0.73
C THR A 38 17.59 -3.24 -2.05
N PRO A 39 18.59 -2.48 -2.51
CA PRO A 39 19.39 -2.86 -3.67
C PRO A 39 20.06 -4.23 -3.52
N ASP A 40 20.27 -4.71 -2.29
CA ASP A 40 20.75 -6.06 -1.99
C ASP A 40 19.70 -7.17 -2.18
N GLY A 41 18.48 -6.83 -2.61
CA GLY A 41 17.37 -7.77 -2.83
C GLY A 41 16.63 -8.20 -1.56
N LYS A 42 16.84 -7.51 -0.42
CA LYS A 42 16.18 -7.84 0.85
C LYS A 42 14.94 -6.98 1.08
N VAL A 43 13.85 -7.59 1.52
CA VAL A 43 12.64 -6.87 1.92
C VAL A 43 12.84 -6.31 3.33
N ILE A 44 12.79 -4.99 3.48
CA ILE A 44 12.96 -4.30 4.78
C ILE A 44 11.65 -3.77 5.37
N ALA A 45 10.63 -3.58 4.53
CA ALA A 45 9.32 -3.17 4.98
C ALA A 45 8.24 -3.67 4.02
N LYS A 46 7.04 -3.85 4.55
CA LYS A 46 5.82 -4.11 3.80
C LYS A 46 4.82 -3.00 4.06
N TYR A 47 4.13 -2.58 3.02
CA TYR A 47 3.12 -1.53 3.07
C TYR A 47 1.80 -2.09 2.59
N THR A 48 0.77 -1.94 3.41
CA THR A 48 -0.60 -2.30 3.06
C THR A 48 -1.40 -1.02 2.98
N VAL A 49 -1.79 -0.63 1.77
CA VAL A 49 -2.66 0.51 1.52
C VAL A 49 -4.06 -0.03 1.35
N THR A 50 -4.99 0.40 2.20
CA THR A 50 -6.40 0.03 2.10
C THR A 50 -7.22 1.28 1.81
N GLU A 51 -7.94 1.25 0.70
CA GLU A 51 -8.91 2.27 0.33
C GLU A 51 -10.30 1.68 0.51
N HIS A 52 -11.14 2.37 1.25
CA HIS A 52 -12.52 1.96 1.48
C HIS A 52 -13.46 3.09 1.09
N THR A 53 -14.30 2.83 0.11
CA THR A 53 -15.35 3.75 -0.36
C THR A 53 -16.69 3.29 0.18
N ASN A 54 -17.28 4.09 1.07
CA ASN A 54 -18.63 3.90 1.53
C ASN A 54 -19.62 4.39 0.47
N LEU A 55 -20.28 3.44 -0.19
CA LEU A 55 -21.21 3.70 -1.29
C LEU A 55 -22.46 4.50 -0.89
N ARG A 56 -22.81 4.54 0.40
CA ARG A 56 -23.99 5.27 0.90
C ARG A 56 -23.72 6.71 1.30
N GLY A 57 -22.46 7.10 1.42
CA GLY A 57 -22.03 8.48 1.70
C GLY A 57 -21.15 9.08 0.60
N LEU A 58 -20.69 8.24 -0.34
CA LEU A 58 -19.63 8.57 -1.30
C LEU A 58 -18.37 9.10 -0.60
N ASP A 59 -18.12 8.63 0.61
CA ASP A 59 -16.89 8.92 1.36
C ASP A 59 -15.86 7.82 1.08
N THR A 60 -14.61 8.23 0.85
CA THR A 60 -13.48 7.32 0.69
C THR A 60 -12.49 7.57 1.82
N THR A 61 -12.21 6.51 2.57
CA THR A 61 -11.19 6.49 3.62
C THR A 61 -9.99 5.69 3.12
N ARG A 62 -8.80 6.26 3.26
CA ARG A 62 -7.54 5.60 2.90
C ARG A 62 -6.68 5.41 4.14
N THR A 63 -6.23 4.18 4.34
CA THR A 63 -5.40 3.78 5.47
C THR A 63 -4.12 3.17 4.95
N VAL A 64 -2.98 3.62 5.46
CA VAL A 64 -1.66 3.07 5.14
C VAL A 64 -1.10 2.40 6.39
N GLN A 65 -0.73 1.13 6.26
CA GLN A 65 -0.07 0.37 7.31
C GLN A 65 1.34 0.01 6.87
N LYS A 66 2.34 0.37 7.68
CA LYS A 66 3.74 -0.01 7.48
C LYS A 66 4.12 -1.09 8.48
N GLN A 67 4.63 -2.20 7.99
CA GLN A 67 5.21 -3.28 8.79
C GLN A 67 6.70 -3.37 8.46
N VAL A 68 7.55 -3.03 9.42
CA VAL A 68 9.01 -3.19 9.28
C VAL A 68 9.36 -4.67 9.44
N VAL A 69 10.15 -5.19 8.52
CA VAL A 69 10.68 -6.55 8.57
C VAL A 69 12.12 -6.43 9.07
N ALA A 70 12.37 -6.91 10.28
CA ALA A 70 13.69 -6.88 10.94
C ALA A 70 14.56 -8.06 10.49
#